data_AF-W1I581-F1
#
_entry.id   AF-W1I581-F1
#
_cell.length_a   1.000
_cell.length_b   1.000
_cell.length_c   1.000
_cell.angle_alpha   90.00
_cell.angle_beta   90.00
_cell.angle_gamma   90.00
#
_symmetry.space_group_name_H-M   'P 1'
#
loop_
_entity.id
_entity.type
_entity.pdbx_description
1 polymer ?
#
loop_
_entity_poly.entity_id
_entity_poly.type
_entity_poly.pdbx_seq_one_letter_code
_entity_poly.pdbx_strand_id
1 'polypeptide(L)' 'MRGEKMDEQTLTMVFTLDNGDNYNINVDFPKNDLDKATVDAVMQKFIDKRAITKDGHVAEAIKEAYIITETKNILA' A
#
# COMPACT_ATOMS: atom_id res chain seq x y z
N MET A 1 7.20 -9.90 -34.22
CA MET A 1 6.73 -8.79 -33.38
C MET A 1 7.37 -8.94 -32.00
N ARG A 2 8.01 -7.90 -31.46
CA ARG A 2 8.66 -7.95 -30.15
C ARG A 2 7.69 -7.26 -29.18
N GLY A 3 7.02 -8.03 -28.33
CA GLY A 3 6.07 -7.47 -27.36
C GLY A 3 6.79 -6.53 -26.38
N GLU A 4 6.15 -5.42 -26.02
CA GLU A 4 6.61 -4.55 -24.94
C GLU A 4 6.32 -5.22 -23.59
N LYS A 5 7.32 -5.19 -22.70
CA LYS A 5 7.17 -5.57 -21.30
C LYS A 5 7.02 -4.31 -20.47
N MET A 6 5.96 -4.22 -19.68
CA MET A 6 5.76 -3.14 -18.73
C MET A 6 5.67 -3.73 -17.32
N ASP A 7 6.56 -3.28 -16.43
CA ASP A 7 6.51 -3.62 -15.01
C ASP A 7 5.69 -2.54 -14.29
N GLU A 8 4.59 -2.95 -13.67
CA GLU A 8 3.76 -2.09 -12.83
C GLU A 8 4.02 -2.44 -11.37
N GLN A 9 4.28 -1.43 -10.54
CA GLN A 9 4.45 -1.60 -9.11
C GLN A 9 3.30 -0.96 -8.35
N THR A 10 2.81 -1.65 -7.33
CA THR A 10 1.78 -1.15 -6.42
C THR A 10 2.22 -1.37 -4.98
N LEU A 11 2.33 -0.30 -4.20
CA LEU A 11 2.53 -0.38 -2.75
C LEU A 11 1.18 -0.61 -2.08
N THR A 12 1.07 -1.68 -1.30
CA THR A 12 -0.08 -1.94 -0.41
C THR A 12 0.33 -1.67 1.03
N MET A 13 -0.42 -0.82 1.71
CA MET A 13 -0.30 -0.49 3.14
C MET A 13 -1.53 -1.00 3.87
N VAL A 14 -1.34 -1.90 4.83
CA VAL A 14 -2.43 -2.57 5.56
C VAL A 14 -2.47 -2.09 7.01
N PHE A 15 -3.63 -1.61 7.42
CA PHE A 15 -3.92 -1.13 8.77
C PHE A 15 -4.90 -2.07 9.46
N THR A 16 -4.70 -2.33 10.75
CA THR A 16 -5.71 -2.93 11.62
C THR A 16 -6.56 -1.81 12.21
N LEU A 17 -7.87 -1.91 12.06
CA LEU A 17 -8.84 -1.01 12.69
C LEU A 17 -9.11 -1.44 14.14
N ASP A 18 -9.66 -0.53 14.96
CA ASP A 18 -9.98 -0.79 16.38
C ASP A 18 -11.01 -1.91 16.61
N ASN A 19 -11.78 -2.29 15.60
CA ASN A 19 -12.69 -3.44 15.62
C ASN A 19 -12.04 -4.77 15.18
N GLY A 20 -10.75 -4.75 14.85
CA GLY A 20 -10.00 -5.90 14.35
C GLY A 20 -10.07 -6.13 12.83
N ASP A 21 -10.86 -5.33 12.09
CA ASP A 21 -10.89 -5.40 10.63
C ASP A 21 -9.59 -4.85 10.01
N ASN A 22 -9.38 -5.15 8.73
CA ASN A 22 -8.26 -4.59 7.97
C ASN A 22 -8.74 -3.51 7.00
N TYR A 23 -7.93 -2.48 6.84
CA TYR A 23 -8.09 -1.45 5.83
C TYR A 23 -6.81 -1.32 5.01
N ASN A 24 -6.96 -1.29 3.68
CA ASN A 24 -5.82 -1.26 2.76
C ASN A 24 -5.79 0.07 2.00
N ILE A 25 -4.61 0.66 1.88
CA ILE A 25 -4.32 1.76 0.96
C ILE A 25 -3.37 1.24 -0.11
N ASN A 26 -3.75 1.39 -1.37
CA ASN A 26 -2.93 1.05 -2.53
C ASN A 26 -2.39 2.32 -3.17
N VAL A 27 -1.11 2.33 -3.50
CA VAL A 27 -0.44 3.41 -4.22
C VAL A 27 0.17 2.82 -5.48
N ASP A 28 -0.43 3.17 -6.62
CA ASP A 28 0.08 2.81 -7.93
C ASP A 28 1.35 3.61 -8.23
N PHE A 29 2.32 2.97 -8.90
CA PHE A 29 3.61 3.57 -9.23
C PHE A 29 4.27 4.25 -8.02
N PRO A 30 4.50 3.50 -6.92
CA PRO A 30 5.11 4.06 -5.73
C PRO A 30 6.51 4.58 -6.05
N LYS A 31 7.02 5.47 -5.20
CA LYS A 31 8.40 5.97 -5.35
C LYS A 31 9.37 4.79 -5.39
N ASN A 32 10.37 4.87 -6.26
CA ASN A 32 11.47 3.91 -6.25
C ASN A 32 12.24 3.97 -4.92
N ASP A 33 12.90 2.87 -4.58
CA ASP A 33 13.78 2.75 -3.40
C ASP A 33 13.08 3.04 -2.06
N LEU A 34 11.78 2.72 -1.95
CA LEU A 34 11.08 2.76 -0.67
C LEU A 34 11.63 1.69 0.27
N ASP A 35 12.10 2.13 1.43
CA ASP A 35 12.45 1.24 2.53
C ASP A 35 11.30 1.11 3.54
N LYS A 36 11.38 0.07 4.36
CA LYS A 36 10.38 -0.23 5.38
C LYS A 36 10.20 0.94 6.36
N ALA A 37 11.29 1.58 6.79
CA ALA A 37 11.24 2.65 7.78
C ALA A 37 10.46 3.87 7.28
N THR A 38 10.63 4.23 6.01
CA THR A 38 9.92 5.33 5.36
C THR A 38 8.43 5.02 5.25
N VAL A 39 8.09 3.81 4.82
CA VAL A 39 6.68 3.38 4.70
C VAL A 39 6.01 3.32 6.08
N ASP A 40 6.65 2.70 7.07
CA ASP A 40 6.16 2.64 8.45
C ASP A 40 5.91 4.05 9.02
N ALA A 41 6.84 4.99 8.82
CA ALA A 41 6.70 6.36 9.30
C ALA A 41 5.54 7.11 8.65
N VAL A 42 5.25 6.83 7.37
CA VAL A 42 4.07 7.38 6.68
C VAL A 42 2.80 6.75 7.22
N MET A 43 2.76 5.43 7.36
CA MET A 43 1.62 4.72 7.93
C MET A 43 1.31 5.17 9.36
N GLN A 44 2.32 5.39 10.19
CA GLN A 44 2.14 5.89 11.56
C GLN A 44 1.48 7.28 11.56
N LYS A 45 1.84 8.16 10.61
CA LYS A 45 1.19 9.47 10.48
C LYS A 45 -0.30 9.36 10.14
N PHE A 46 -0.74 8.32 9.43
CA PHE A 46 -2.17 8.09 9.20
C PHE A 46 -2.90 7.73 10.50
N ILE A 47 -2.28 6.88 11.33
CA ILE A 47 -2.82 6.48 12.64
C ILE A 47 -2.85 7.68 13.60
N ASP A 48 -1.73 8.39 13.76
CA ASP A 48 -1.60 9.53 14.67
C ASP A 48 -2.62 10.64 14.36
N LYS A 49 -2.89 10.85 13.07
CA LYS A 49 -3.87 11.83 12.60
C LYS A 49 -5.30 11.32 12.56
N ARG A 50 -5.54 10.05 12.88
CA ARG A 50 -6.84 9.37 12.69
C ARG A 50 -7.40 9.61 11.29
N ALA A 51 -6.52 9.58 10.29
CA ALA A 51 -6.85 9.94 8.92
C ALA A 51 -7.64 8.84 8.18
N ILE A 52 -7.68 7.63 8.73
CA ILE A 52 -8.43 6.49 8.21
C ILE A 52 -9.62 6.26 9.15
N THR A 53 -10.82 6.45 8.60
CA THR A 53 -12.09 6.10 9.25
C THR A 53 -12.91 5.26 8.28
N LYS A 54 -13.45 4.14 8.75
CA LYS A 54 -14.33 3.27 7.96
C LYS A 54 -15.43 2.73 8.87
N ASP A 55 -16.68 2.96 8.48
CA ASP A 55 -17.85 2.48 9.23
C ASP A 55 -17.84 2.87 10.72
N GLY A 56 -17.26 4.04 11.04
CA GLY A 56 -17.11 4.55 12.42
C GLY A 56 -15.86 4.05 13.17
N HIS A 57 -15.07 3.16 12.58
CA HIS A 57 -13.85 2.61 13.15
C HIS A 57 -12.59 3.32 12.62
N VAL A 58 -11.57 3.45 13.46
CA VAL A 58 -10.30 4.11 13.11
C VAL A 58 -9.16 3.11 12.98
N ALA A 59 -8.16 3.44 12.17
CA ALA A 59 -6.90 2.69 12.15
C ALA A 59 -6.17 2.81 13.50
N GLU A 60 -5.85 1.68 14.11
CA GLU A 60 -5.18 1.59 15.42
C GLU A 60 -3.73 1.12 15.29
N ALA A 61 -3.45 0.21 14.35
CA ALA A 61 -2.12 -0.38 14.20
C ALA A 61 -1.72 -0.59 12.74
N ILE A 62 -0.40 -0.57 12.50
CA ILE A 62 0.21 -1.04 11.25
C ILE A 62 0.21 -2.56 11.27
N LYS A 63 -0.39 -3.20 10.26
CA LYS A 63 -0.34 -4.65 10.11
C LYS A 63 0.85 -5.08 9.28
N GLU A 64 0.93 -4.59 8.05
CA GLU A 64 2.00 -4.90 7.11
C GLU A 64 2.03 -3.88 5.96
N ALA A 65 3.14 -3.87 5.21
CA ALA A 65 3.24 -3.17 3.95
C ALA A 65 4.12 -3.97 2.98
N TYR A 66 3.72 -4.00 1.71
CA TYR A 66 4.43 -4.76 0.67
C TYR A 66 4.23 -4.14 -0.71
N ILE A 67 5.18 -4.36 -1.62
CA ILE A 67 5.11 -3.94 -3.01
C ILE A 67 4.81 -5.17 -3.87
N ILE A 68 3.75 -5.07 -4.68
CA ILE A 68 3.45 -6.04 -5.74
C ILE A 68 4.11 -5.50 -7.02
N THR A 69 4.88 -6.35 -7.70
CA THR A 69 5.39 -6.07 -9.05
C THR A 69 4.70 -6.99 -10.04
N GLU A 70 4.02 -6.42 -11.02
CA GLU A 70 3.34 -7.15 -12.09
C GLU A 70 4.06 -6.89 -13.42
N THR A 71 4.56 -7.94 -14.05
CA THR A 71 5.11 -7.85 -15.42
C THR A 71 4.03 -8.20 -16.44
N LYS A 72 3.63 -7.23 -17.26
CA LYS A 72 2.67 -7.43 -18.34
C LYS A 72 3.41 -7.66 -19.66
N ASN A 73 3.12 -8.77 -20.32
CA ASN A 73 3.57 -9.04 -21.69
C ASN A 73 2.44 -8.69 -22.65
N ILE A 74 2.55 -7.56 -23.36
CA ILE A 74 1.53 -7.18 -24.34
C ILE A 74 1.80 -7.95 -25.64
N LEU A 75 0.85 -8.79 -26.01
CA LEU A 75 0.86 -9.51 -27.29
C LEU A 75 0.17 -8.63 -28.34
N ALA A 76 0.83 -8.43 -29.47
CA ALA A 76 0.31 -7.72 -30.64
C ALA A 76 -0.35 -8.70 -31.62
#